data_AF-A0A7Y9MM93-F1
#
_entry.id   AF-A0A7Y9MM93-F1
#
_cell.length_a   1.000
_cell.length_b   1.000
_cell.length_c   1.000
_cell.angle_alpha   90.00
_cell.angle_beta   90.00
_cell.angle_gamma   90.00
#
_symmetry.space_group_name_H-M   'P 1'
#
loop_
_entity.id
_entity.type
_entity.pdbx_description
1 polymer ?
#
loop_
_entity_poly.entity_id
_entity_poly.type
_entity_poly.pdbx_seq_one_letter_code
_entity_poly.pdbx_strand_id
1 'polypeptide(L)'
;MLVRIGENSLPASQLGLEADGRQSFEPRTPVEAVVLGPDGSFNVDLVRSFTLVASGNRVTSVEIVREANGAWLTVLPNLERVASFWGWSDSDLDRLQDDLTAAAPATGDVYSARLASIEHNGALVTAEILVDVPASEVTATFIVSQITP
;
A
#
# COMPACT_ATOMS: atom_id res chain seq x y z
N MET A 1 -5.28 11.52 7.14
CA MET A 1 -6.43 10.75 6.63
C MET A 1 -6.67 9.57 7.57
N LEU A 2 -7.91 9.30 7.95
CA LEU A 2 -8.28 8.11 8.72
C LEU A 2 -9.25 7.26 7.89
N VAL A 3 -8.93 5.98 7.68
CA VAL A 3 -9.79 5.02 6.99
C VAL A 3 -10.00 3.80 7.88
N ARG A 4 -11.22 3.26 7.89
CA ARG A 4 -11.56 2.01 8.57
C ARG A 4 -11.92 0.98 7.51
N ILE A 5 -11.42 -0.24 7.63
CA ILE A 5 -11.74 -1.34 6.72
C ILE A 5 -12.56 -2.43 7.44
N GLY A 6 -13.38 -3.17 6.69
CA GLY A 6 -14.16 -4.30 7.21
C GLY A 6 -15.44 -3.90 7.96
N GLU A 7 -15.82 -4.67 9.00
CA GLU A 7 -17.11 -4.51 9.68
C GLU A 7 -17.31 -3.13 10.33
N ASN A 8 -16.22 -2.47 10.71
CA ASN A 8 -16.22 -1.15 11.32
C ASN A 8 -15.99 -0.01 10.32
N SER A 9 -15.98 -0.29 9.01
CA SER A 9 -15.81 0.76 7.99
C SER A 9 -17.00 1.73 7.98
N LEU A 10 -16.74 3.00 7.67
CA LEU A 10 -17.83 3.89 7.29
C LEU A 10 -18.52 3.34 6.02
N PRO A 11 -19.83 3.55 5.85
CA PRO A 11 -20.51 3.21 4.61
C PRO A 11 -19.84 3.90 3.42
N ALA A 12 -19.69 3.21 2.30
CA ALA A 12 -19.08 3.76 1.08
C ALA A 12 -19.73 5.09 0.67
N SER A 13 -21.06 5.16 0.76
CA SER A 13 -21.82 6.38 0.46
C SER A 13 -21.47 7.59 1.34
N GLN A 14 -21.06 7.38 2.60
CA GLN A 14 -20.61 8.47 3.48
C GLN A 14 -19.23 9.00 3.10
N LEU A 15 -18.47 8.22 2.34
CA LEU A 15 -17.17 8.60 1.77
C LEU A 15 -17.30 9.13 0.33
N GLY A 16 -18.53 9.25 -0.18
CA GLY A 16 -18.79 9.65 -1.57
C GLY A 16 -18.50 8.55 -2.60
N LEU A 17 -18.35 7.30 -2.16
CA LEU A 17 -18.15 6.13 -3.01
C LEU A 17 -19.48 5.48 -3.38
N GLU A 18 -19.52 4.88 -4.57
CA GLU A 18 -20.55 3.89 -4.93
C GLU A 18 -20.44 2.62 -4.06
N ALA A 19 -21.52 1.86 -3.94
CA ALA A 19 -21.57 0.68 -3.06
C ALA A 19 -20.52 -0.38 -3.43
N ASP A 20 -20.27 -0.57 -4.72
CA ASP A 20 -19.18 -1.37 -5.30
C ASP A 20 -18.29 -0.45 -6.15
N GLY A 21 -17.70 0.54 -5.48
CA GLY A 21 -16.97 1.63 -6.11
C GLY A 21 -15.46 1.62 -5.83
N ARG A 22 -14.71 2.26 -6.73
CA ARG A 22 -13.30 2.59 -6.55
C ARG A 22 -13.12 4.09 -6.74
N GLN A 23 -12.46 4.76 -5.81
CA GLN A 23 -12.14 6.18 -5.94
C GLN A 23 -10.74 6.48 -5.44
N SER A 24 -10.00 7.21 -6.27
CA SER A 24 -8.66 7.69 -5.99
C SER A 24 -8.70 9.15 -5.56
N PHE A 25 -7.81 9.50 -4.65
CA PHE A 25 -7.67 10.83 -4.08
C PHE A 25 -6.19 11.22 -4.08
N GLU A 26 -5.92 12.46 -4.48
CA GLU A 26 -4.59 13.05 -4.53
C GLU A 26 -4.58 14.33 -3.69
N PRO A 27 -4.18 14.24 -2.41
CA PRO A 27 -4.02 15.41 -1.56
C PRO A 27 -3.08 16.44 -2.19
N ARG A 28 -3.40 17.74 -2.06
CA ARG A 28 -2.55 18.82 -2.58
C ARG A 28 -1.18 18.91 -1.89
N THR A 29 -1.08 18.39 -0.68
CA THR A 29 0.15 18.29 0.10
C THR A 29 0.22 16.90 0.70
N PRO A 30 1.42 16.35 0.94
CA PRO A 30 1.57 15.03 1.54
C PRO A 30 0.86 14.96 2.90
N VAL A 31 0.13 13.87 3.13
CA VAL A 31 -0.62 13.65 4.38
C VAL A 31 -0.18 12.36 5.06
N GLU A 32 -0.43 12.25 6.36
CA GLU A 32 -0.40 10.96 7.05
C GLU A 32 -1.69 10.19 6.77
N ALA A 33 -1.60 8.88 6.55
CA ALA A 33 -2.73 7.96 6.47
C ALA A 33 -2.69 6.96 7.61
N VAL A 34 -3.81 6.84 8.31
CA VAL A 34 -4.05 5.83 9.34
C VAL A 34 -5.15 4.91 8.83
N VAL A 35 -4.83 3.64 8.61
CA VAL A 35 -5.81 2.61 8.26
C VAL A 35 -6.09 1.76 9.50
N LEU A 36 -7.34 1.70 9.93
CA LEU A 36 -7.78 0.90 11.06
C LEU A 36 -8.27 -0.46 10.54
N GLY A 37 -7.54 -1.52 10.89
CA GLY A 37 -7.99 -2.90 10.79
C GLY A 37 -8.79 -3.31 12.04
N PRO A 38 -9.31 -4.55 12.08
CA PRO A 38 -10.02 -5.10 13.23
C PRO A 38 -9.18 -5.13 14.52
N ASP A 39 -7.90 -5.50 14.42
CA ASP A 39 -7.05 -5.76 15.59
C ASP A 39 -5.94 -4.72 15.80
N GLY A 40 -5.88 -3.68 14.95
CA GLY A 40 -4.85 -2.65 15.05
C GLY A 40 -4.92 -1.60 13.94
N SER A 41 -3.81 -0.89 13.73
CA SER A 41 -3.73 0.16 12.73
C SER A 41 -2.44 0.11 11.91
N PHE A 42 -2.50 0.68 10.71
CA PHE A 42 -1.38 0.86 9.81
C PHE A 42 -1.19 2.35 9.55
N ASN A 43 0.03 2.84 9.76
CA ASN A 43 0.35 4.25 9.55
C ASN A 43 1.29 4.37 8.35
N VAL A 44 0.97 5.30 7.45
CA VAL A 44 1.80 5.68 6.31
C VAL A 44 1.95 7.20 6.31
N ASP A 45 3.16 7.69 6.52
CA ASP A 45 3.44 9.12 6.33
C ASP A 45 3.69 9.45 4.86
N LEU A 46 3.59 10.73 4.50
CA LEU A 46 3.92 11.25 3.17
C LEU A 46 3.11 10.57 2.06
N VAL A 47 1.80 10.44 2.23
CA VAL A 47 0.91 9.87 1.22
C VAL A 47 0.72 10.87 0.08
N ARG A 48 1.12 10.47 -1.13
CA ARG A 48 0.93 11.22 -2.38
C ARG A 48 -0.48 11.01 -2.92
N SER A 49 -0.94 9.76 -2.93
CA SER A 49 -2.29 9.41 -3.34
C SER A 49 -2.76 8.16 -2.62
N PHE A 50 -4.07 7.99 -2.55
CA PHE A 50 -4.67 6.77 -2.02
C PHE A 50 -5.91 6.42 -2.81
N THR A 51 -6.22 5.13 -2.88
CA THR A 51 -7.40 4.61 -3.52
C THR A 51 -8.20 3.78 -2.54
N LEU A 52 -9.48 4.11 -2.42
CA LEU A 52 -10.44 3.35 -1.63
C LEU A 52 -11.19 2.40 -2.56
N VAL A 53 -11.33 1.15 -2.15
CA VAL A 53 -12.16 0.15 -2.82
C VAL A 53 -13.26 -0.24 -1.86
N ALA A 54 -14.50 -0.16 -2.33
CA ALA A 54 -15.68 -0.57 -1.59
C ALA A 54 -16.35 -1.78 -2.26
N SER A 55 -16.97 -2.62 -1.43
CA SER A 55 -17.93 -3.62 -1.88
C SER A 55 -19.05 -3.76 -0.86
N GLY A 56 -20.28 -3.95 -1.33
CA GLY A 56 -21.44 -4.07 -0.45
C GLY A 56 -21.64 -2.86 0.46
N ASN A 57 -21.31 -1.67 -0.03
CA ASN A 57 -21.37 -0.39 0.70
C ASN A 57 -20.41 -0.31 1.91
N ARG A 58 -19.31 -1.06 1.89
CA ARG A 58 -18.25 -1.04 2.92
C ARG A 58 -16.88 -0.91 2.26
N VAL A 59 -15.95 -0.22 2.91
CA VAL A 59 -14.56 -0.15 2.41
C VAL A 59 -13.86 -1.47 2.71
N THR A 60 -13.41 -2.14 1.65
CA THR A 60 -12.79 -3.46 1.71
C THR A 60 -11.29 -3.41 1.50
N SER A 61 -10.78 -2.38 0.84
CA SER A 61 -9.35 -2.18 0.64
C SER A 61 -8.98 -0.71 0.53
N VAL A 62 -7.75 -0.41 0.95
CA VAL A 62 -7.08 0.86 0.75
C VAL A 62 -5.73 0.60 0.11
N GLU A 63 -5.48 1.25 -1.03
CA GLU A 63 -4.16 1.32 -1.64
C GLU A 63 -3.58 2.70 -1.35
N ILE A 64 -2.35 2.76 -0.86
CA ILE A 64 -1.68 3.98 -0.43
C ILE A 64 -0.38 4.11 -1.21
N VAL A 65 -0.32 5.09 -2.09
CA VAL A 65 0.90 5.44 -2.80
C VAL A 65 1.65 6.46 -1.96
N ARG A 66 2.82 6.06 -1.48
CA ARG A 66 3.69 6.96 -0.76
C ARG A 66 4.38 7.90 -1.75
N GLU A 67 4.57 9.14 -1.33
CA GLU A 67 5.53 10.02 -1.97
C GLU A 67 6.92 9.43 -1.75
N ALA A 68 7.46 8.85 -2.81
CA ALA A 68 8.84 8.39 -2.85
C ALA A 68 9.60 9.33 -3.77
N ASN A 69 10.37 10.23 -3.17
CA ASN A 69 11.33 11.04 -3.91
C ASN A 69 12.62 10.22 -4.06
N GLY A 70 12.79 9.57 -5.22
CA GLY A 70 14.11 9.14 -5.70
C GLY A 70 14.30 7.65 -5.99
N ALA A 71 15.56 7.25 -5.91
CA ALA A 71 16.07 5.95 -6.30
C ALA A 71 15.70 4.83 -5.30
N TRP A 72 15.80 3.57 -5.73
CA TRP A 72 15.60 2.38 -4.89
C TRP A 72 16.30 2.45 -3.51
N LEU A 73 17.49 3.08 -3.46
CA LEU A 73 18.28 3.30 -2.24
C LEU A 73 17.56 4.16 -1.18
N THR A 74 16.54 4.93 -1.54
CA THR A 74 15.71 5.67 -0.57
C THR A 74 14.47 4.89 -0.16
N VAL A 75 13.93 4.05 -1.05
CA VAL A 75 12.71 3.27 -0.80
C VAL A 75 12.97 2.08 0.12
N LEU A 76 14.06 1.34 -0.08
CA LEU A 76 14.37 0.15 0.72
C LEU A 76 14.54 0.46 2.22
N PRO A 77 15.33 1.46 2.65
CA PRO A 77 15.44 1.81 4.07
C PRO A 77 14.12 2.28 4.69
N ASN A 78 13.20 2.80 3.87
CA ASN A 78 11.85 3.12 4.34
C ASN A 78 11.03 1.84 4.59
N LEU A 79 11.09 0.86 3.69
CA LEU A 79 10.44 -0.43 3.86
C LEU A 79 10.97 -1.18 5.07
N GLU A 80 12.29 -1.25 5.24
CA GLU A 80 12.96 -1.86 6.40
C GLU A 80 12.46 -1.26 7.72
N ARG A 81 12.33 0.07 7.78
CA ARG A 81 11.84 0.75 8.99
C ARG A 81 10.40 0.41 9.34
N VAL A 82 9.54 0.20 8.34
CA VAL A 82 8.10 -0.04 8.56
C VAL A 82 7.75 -1.54 8.59
N ALA A 83 8.64 -2.42 8.13
CA ALA A 83 8.35 -3.83 7.93
C ALA A 83 7.82 -4.52 9.18
N SER A 84 8.52 -4.40 10.31
CA SER A 84 8.09 -5.03 11.57
C SER A 84 6.74 -4.49 12.07
N PHE A 85 6.42 -3.22 11.80
CA PHE A 85 5.13 -2.61 12.16
C PHE A 85 3.98 -3.08 11.25
N TRP A 86 4.31 -3.64 10.09
CA TRP A 86 3.37 -4.16 9.11
C TRP A 86 3.34 -5.69 9.09
N GLY A 87 4.14 -6.34 9.96
CA GLY A 87 4.21 -7.79 10.09
C GLY A 87 5.19 -8.48 9.13
N TRP A 88 5.89 -7.75 8.26
CA TRP A 88 6.89 -8.33 7.36
C TRP A 88 8.19 -8.61 8.09
N SER A 89 8.83 -9.72 7.74
CA SER A 89 10.15 -10.07 8.20
C SER A 89 11.24 -9.52 7.29
N ASP A 90 12.48 -9.47 7.78
CA ASP A 90 13.65 -9.13 6.96
C ASP A 90 13.76 -10.07 5.76
N SER A 91 13.42 -11.36 5.93
CA SER A 91 13.44 -12.34 4.84
C SER A 91 12.40 -12.09 3.74
N ASP A 92 11.32 -11.37 4.06
CA ASP A 92 10.34 -10.95 3.05
C ASP A 92 10.87 -9.78 2.23
N LEU A 93 11.63 -8.87 2.85
CA LEU A 93 12.29 -7.77 2.17
C LEU A 93 13.45 -8.25 1.29
N ASP A 94 14.25 -9.21 1.79
CA ASP A 94 15.31 -9.85 1.01
C ASP A 94 14.73 -10.47 -0.27
N ARG A 95 13.61 -11.21 -0.13
CA ARG A 95 12.91 -11.81 -1.27
C ARG A 95 12.38 -10.76 -2.24
N LEU A 96 11.81 -9.66 -1.73
CA LEU A 96 11.35 -8.54 -2.57
C LEU A 96 12.50 -7.94 -3.39
N GLN A 97 13.68 -7.80 -2.78
CA GLN A 97 14.86 -7.28 -3.46
C GLN A 97 15.37 -8.25 -4.54
N ASP A 98 15.38 -9.55 -4.25
CA ASP A 98 15.71 -10.59 -5.22
C ASP A 98 14.74 -10.57 -6.41
N ASP A 99 13.44 -10.47 -6.13
CA ASP A 99 12.38 -10.42 -7.14
C ASP A 99 12.49 -9.15 -8.02
N LEU A 100 12.77 -7.98 -7.43
CA LEU A 100 13.04 -6.75 -8.19
C LEU A 100 14.27 -6.88 -9.08
N THR A 101 15.34 -7.48 -8.55
CA THR A 101 16.59 -7.70 -9.29
C THR A 101 16.39 -8.68 -10.44
N ALA A 102 15.56 -9.70 -10.25
CA ALA A 102 15.18 -10.65 -11.29
C ALA A 102 14.25 -10.04 -12.35
N ALA A 103 13.41 -9.07 -11.97
CA ALA A 103 12.51 -8.37 -12.89
C ALA A 103 13.23 -7.36 -13.79
N ALA A 104 14.27 -6.68 -13.30
CA ALA A 104 14.97 -5.61 -14.02
C ALA A 104 15.48 -6.00 -15.44
N PRO A 105 16.08 -7.19 -15.68
CA PRO A 105 16.55 -7.59 -17.00
C PRO A 105 15.43 -8.06 -17.94
N ALA A 106 14.23 -8.36 -17.41
CA ALA A 106 13.19 -9.12 -18.11
C ALA A 106 12.12 -8.24 -18.79
N THR A 107 11.86 -7.03 -18.28
CA THR A 107 10.65 -6.26 -18.63
C THR A 107 10.89 -4.88 -19.25
N GLY A 108 12.15 -4.44 -19.34
CA GLY A 108 12.49 -3.13 -19.89
C GLY A 108 12.40 -2.00 -18.87
N ASP A 109 12.24 -0.78 -19.39
CA ASP A 109 12.31 0.51 -18.68
C ASP A 109 11.40 0.65 -17.44
N VAL A 110 10.38 -0.21 -17.29
CA VAL A 110 9.50 -0.26 -16.12
C VAL A 110 9.37 -1.70 -15.61
N TYR A 111 9.53 -1.89 -14.31
CA TYR A 111 9.41 -3.21 -13.67
C TYR A 111 8.91 -3.10 -12.23
N SER A 112 8.33 -4.18 -11.70
CA SER A 112 7.84 -4.20 -10.33
C SER A 112 8.03 -5.55 -9.66
N ALA A 113 7.98 -5.53 -8.33
CA ALA A 113 7.81 -6.73 -7.51
C ALA A 113 6.90 -6.41 -6.32
N ARG A 114 6.37 -7.46 -5.70
CA ARG A 114 5.38 -7.34 -4.63
C ARG A 114 5.69 -8.31 -3.50
N LEU A 115 5.54 -7.83 -2.26
CA LEU A 115 5.59 -8.69 -1.07
C LEU A 115 4.39 -9.65 -1.06
N ALA A 116 4.62 -10.89 -0.62
CA ALA A 116 3.51 -11.79 -0.35
C ALA A 116 2.51 -11.13 0.62
N SER A 117 1.22 -11.34 0.39
CA SER A 117 0.19 -10.85 1.32
C SER A 117 0.24 -11.65 2.61
N ILE A 118 0.25 -10.96 3.74
CA ILE A 118 0.25 -11.57 5.08
C ILE A 118 -0.91 -11.03 5.91
N GLU A 119 -1.35 -11.80 6.90
CA GLU A 119 -2.29 -11.31 7.91
C GLU A 119 -1.55 -10.56 9.01
N HIS A 120 -1.96 -9.31 9.26
CA HIS A 120 -1.47 -8.49 10.35
C HIS A 120 -2.58 -7.56 10.83
N ASN A 121 -2.69 -7.30 12.14
CA ASN A 121 -3.72 -6.40 12.71
C ASN A 121 -5.16 -6.65 12.21
N GLY A 122 -5.52 -7.92 11.96
CA GLY A 122 -6.83 -8.34 11.47
C GLY A 122 -7.11 -8.02 9.99
N ALA A 123 -6.08 -7.69 9.21
CA ALA A 123 -6.18 -7.33 7.80
C ALA A 123 -5.11 -8.07 6.98
N LEU A 124 -5.33 -8.20 5.66
CA LEU A 124 -4.31 -8.61 4.71
C LEU A 124 -3.48 -7.39 4.29
N VAL A 125 -2.16 -7.51 4.34
CA VAL A 125 -1.25 -6.46 3.93
C VAL A 125 -0.19 -6.93 2.96
N THR A 126 0.12 -6.06 1.99
CA THR A 126 1.20 -6.23 1.01
C THR A 126 1.77 -4.86 0.62
N ALA A 127 2.95 -4.86 0.00
CA ALA A 127 3.49 -3.70 -0.66
C ALA A 127 3.97 -4.08 -2.08
N GLU A 128 3.74 -3.18 -3.02
CA GLU A 128 4.24 -3.28 -4.38
C GLU A 128 5.23 -2.14 -4.63
N ILE A 129 6.38 -2.49 -5.21
CA ILE A 129 7.39 -1.55 -5.64
C ILE A 129 7.41 -1.52 -7.15
N LEU A 130 7.18 -0.34 -7.71
CA LEU A 130 7.30 -0.06 -9.13
C LEU A 130 8.55 0.79 -9.36
N VAL A 131 9.41 0.37 -10.27
CA VAL A 131 10.57 1.13 -10.74
C VAL A 131 10.28 1.60 -12.16
N ASP A 132 10.33 2.91 -12.37
CA ASP A 132 10.24 3.57 -13.66
C ASP A 132 11.59 4.23 -13.97
N VAL A 133 12.38 3.58 -14.83
CA VAL A 133 13.74 4.01 -15.18
C VAL A 133 13.73 5.33 -15.98
N PRO A 134 12.87 5.53 -17.01
CA PRO A 134 12.74 6.79 -17.72
C PRO A 134 12.38 7.98 -16.83
N ALA A 135 11.45 7.77 -15.88
CA ALA A 135 11.06 8.80 -14.92
C ALA A 135 12.07 8.96 -13.77
N SER A 136 13.02 8.03 -13.63
CA SER A 136 13.93 7.93 -12.48
C SER A 136 13.16 7.92 -11.15
N GLU A 137 12.03 7.20 -11.15
CA GLU A 137 11.07 7.18 -10.05
C GLU A 137 10.91 5.75 -9.54
N VAL A 138 10.95 5.58 -8.22
CA VAL A 138 10.55 4.33 -7.57
C VAL A 138 9.36 4.62 -6.68
N THR A 139 8.26 3.94 -6.94
CA THR A 139 7.00 4.11 -6.21
C THR A 139 6.75 2.92 -5.30
N ALA A 140 6.42 3.20 -4.03
CA ALA A 140 5.94 2.19 -3.08
C ALA A 140 4.44 2.35 -2.86
N THR A 141 3.70 1.30 -3.16
CA THR A 141 2.25 1.21 -2.93
C THR A 141 1.99 0.20 -1.82
N PHE A 142 1.46 0.68 -0.71
CA PHE A 142 1.03 -0.15 0.41
C PHE A 142 -0.45 -0.50 0.23
N ILE A 143 -0.80 -1.77 0.41
CA ILE A 143 -2.18 -2.23 0.24
C ILE A 143 -2.62 -2.89 1.54
N VAL A 144 -3.76 -2.44 2.06
CA VAL A 144 -4.40 -3.00 3.25
C VAL A 144 -5.81 -3.38 2.85
N SER A 145 -6.13 -4.67 2.88
CA SER A 145 -7.46 -5.19 2.57
C SER A 145 -8.04 -6.01 3.71
N GLN A 146 -9.35 -6.10 3.76
CA GLN A 146 -10.02 -7.03 4.67
C GLN A 146 -9.61 -8.48 4.37
N ILE A 147 -9.65 -9.33 5.39
CA ILE A 147 -9.59 -10.78 5.21
C ILE A 147 -10.95 -11.19 4.66
N THR A 148 -10.99 -11.75 3.46
CA THR A 148 -12.23 -12.32 2.91
C THR A 148 -12.52 -13.62 3.67
N PRO A 149 -13.71 -13.80 4.25
CA PRO A 149 -14.11 -15.07 4.85
C PRO A 149 -14.28 -16.19 3.81
#